data_AF-A0A1W6JYF6-F1
#
_entry.id   AF-A0A1W6JYF6-F1
#
_cell.length_a   1.000
_cell.length_b   1.000
_cell.length_c   1.000
_cell.angle_alpha   90.00
_cell.angle_beta   90.00
_cell.angle_gamma   90.00
#
_symmetry.space_group_name_H-M   'P 1'
#
loop_
_entity.id
_entity.type
_entity.pdbx_description
1 polymer ?
#
loop_
_entity_poly.entity_id
_entity_poly.type
_entity_poly.pdbx_seq_one_letter_code
_entity_poly.pdbx_strand_id
1 'polypeptide(L)'
;MEFVRINYADLNNYQPLMIIAPTGSGKTFAMIKYALSENNYDRIIFALPTKAAIREVFIKISNFTDSVGRDDSDARLDDNFDPEEVWSKKKIIVTSYERLLSSLITRQEVFNRSLLIIDEAHLLLYNGRNCIIQEILAYYKFLRYERKFKINIVLLSATMPEVDNLSLYLEAKVIQMDKRPIEIEIKRVKLENYNKKRVKQNNLDEFLFSSNYYLRKTIAFINYVKKGEINLSDYKQFLVYTNTRRSAEEIAELLQKELRVNTAYHHAGLPIERRKQIEDDMRKGKGENTTEPFYKIIVATDTLSLSINTTVDAVVILALKRFNPIKTYVEPSTIAQIIGRAGRPGYSKRGIALIFEENDEHKVVDKALNKEFGTIKEPSDYAQTVLRWIYTKKNLDLLSKYGYNYSLGKINDAITYLKNINAINKKNGKYEVTQLGEIFSYELVPKIGMNLLKLIIKFDTTVKNENPLSRSILYTFSYSFIVDEEGKNRYTLDENSIFLKYIGGLKGKLGNYSQQRIGIKVEPPDCFYSILEYPDIIPTDSLAESLRKSAEIIFQLSKNGMIDAKLQKTSLFLMKVMREYRKLLRQIENKKEKIQIRDFLNHLFSNEKFLETIE
;
A
#
# COMPACT_ATOMS: atom_id res chain seq x y z
N MET A 1 -9.69 28.29 -16.27
CA MET A 1 -8.91 27.22 -15.60
C MET A 1 -8.51 26.21 -16.65
N GLU A 2 -7.22 25.91 -16.77
CA GLU A 2 -6.72 24.83 -17.64
C GLU A 2 -6.95 23.50 -16.91
N PHE A 3 -7.95 22.74 -17.35
CA PHE A 3 -8.18 21.36 -16.93
C PHE A 3 -7.68 20.40 -18.02
N VAL A 4 -7.38 19.15 -17.62
CA VAL A 4 -7.02 18.11 -18.59
C VAL A 4 -8.12 17.95 -19.63
N ARG A 5 -7.73 18.07 -20.91
CA ARG A 5 -8.59 17.80 -22.07
C ARG A 5 -8.06 16.58 -22.78
N ILE A 6 -8.96 15.63 -23.04
CA ILE A 6 -8.64 14.38 -23.72
C ILE A 6 -9.35 14.40 -25.06
N ASN A 7 -8.61 14.15 -26.13
CA ASN A 7 -9.22 13.94 -27.44
C ASN A 7 -9.84 12.54 -27.47
N TYR A 8 -11.17 12.46 -27.53
CA TYR A 8 -11.87 11.17 -27.52
C TYR A 8 -11.53 10.33 -28.75
N ALA A 9 -11.19 10.96 -29.88
CA ALA A 9 -10.75 10.23 -31.07
C ALA A 9 -9.48 9.40 -30.82
N ASP A 10 -8.53 9.91 -30.03
CA ASP A 10 -7.31 9.17 -29.68
C ASP A 10 -7.68 7.88 -28.94
N LEU A 11 -8.51 7.99 -27.89
CA LEU A 11 -8.97 6.83 -27.13
C LEU A 11 -9.83 5.88 -27.97
N ASN A 12 -10.71 6.41 -28.80
CA ASN A 12 -11.60 5.63 -29.66
C ASN A 12 -10.82 4.84 -30.74
N ASN A 13 -9.64 5.33 -31.12
CA ASN A 13 -8.69 4.67 -32.02
C ASN A 13 -7.66 3.78 -31.29
N TYR A 14 -7.85 3.48 -30.00
CA TYR A 14 -6.95 2.65 -29.19
C TYR A 14 -5.51 3.19 -29.11
N GLN A 15 -5.33 4.51 -29.19
CA GLN A 15 -4.05 5.19 -28.93
C GLN A 15 -3.77 5.20 -27.42
N PRO A 16 -2.66 4.60 -26.96
CA PRO A 16 -2.27 4.69 -25.55
C PRO A 16 -1.96 6.13 -25.18
N LEU A 17 -2.33 6.55 -23.97
CA LEU A 17 -2.07 7.90 -23.48
C LEU A 17 -1.28 7.89 -22.18
N MET A 18 -0.38 8.87 -22.03
CA MET A 18 0.23 9.21 -20.76
C MET A 18 -0.20 10.63 -20.39
N ILE A 19 -0.97 10.77 -19.32
CA ILE A 19 -1.49 12.06 -18.87
C ILE A 19 -0.73 12.49 -17.62
N ILE A 20 0.15 13.47 -17.81
CA ILE A 20 1.02 14.03 -16.77
C ILE A 20 0.50 15.43 -16.45
N ALA A 21 -0.23 15.55 -15.35
CA ALA A 21 -0.81 16.83 -14.95
C ALA A 21 -0.87 16.96 -13.43
N PRO A 22 -0.64 18.16 -12.86
CA PRO A 22 -0.64 18.40 -11.43
C PRO A 22 -1.89 17.88 -10.72
N THR A 23 -1.76 17.51 -9.45
CA THR A 23 -2.91 17.17 -8.59
C THR A 23 -3.90 18.35 -8.56
N GLY A 24 -5.19 18.04 -8.68
CA GLY A 24 -6.26 19.03 -8.84
C GLY A 24 -6.61 19.41 -10.29
N SER A 25 -5.83 18.97 -11.30
CA SER A 25 -6.09 19.30 -12.73
C SER A 25 -7.18 18.43 -13.38
N GLY A 26 -7.80 17.52 -12.62
CA GLY A 26 -8.95 16.73 -13.08
C GLY A 26 -8.63 15.48 -13.90
N LYS A 27 -7.42 14.91 -13.82
CA LYS A 27 -7.00 13.70 -14.57
C LYS A 27 -8.03 12.55 -14.50
N THR A 28 -8.31 12.07 -13.29
CA THR A 28 -9.27 10.98 -13.06
C THR A 28 -10.69 11.36 -13.48
N PHE A 29 -11.09 12.62 -13.26
CA PHE A 29 -12.41 13.12 -13.65
C PHE A 29 -12.61 13.16 -15.17
N ALA A 30 -11.58 13.54 -15.94
CA ALA A 30 -11.62 13.52 -17.40
C ALA A 30 -11.85 12.09 -17.93
N MET A 31 -11.22 11.10 -17.29
CA MET A 31 -11.42 9.69 -17.62
C MET A 31 -12.79 9.16 -17.19
N ILE A 32 -13.31 9.57 -16.02
CA ILE A 32 -14.67 9.24 -15.59
C ILE A 32 -15.70 9.77 -16.60
N LYS A 33 -15.54 11.03 -17.04
CA LYS A 33 -16.43 11.62 -18.04
C LYS A 33 -16.42 10.82 -19.34
N TYR A 34 -15.24 10.46 -19.84
CA TYR A 34 -15.09 9.61 -21.02
C TYR A 34 -15.79 8.25 -20.84
N ALA A 35 -15.61 7.62 -19.68
CA ALA A 35 -16.16 6.30 -19.42
C ALA A 35 -17.70 6.29 -19.35
N LEU A 36 -18.31 7.39 -18.91
CA LEU A 36 -19.76 7.56 -18.86
C LEU A 36 -20.34 7.92 -20.23
N SER A 37 -19.60 8.59 -21.12
CA SER A 37 -20.12 9.08 -22.39
C SER A 37 -19.96 8.12 -23.58
N GLU A 38 -18.95 7.23 -23.57
CA GLU A 38 -18.55 6.47 -24.75
C GLU A 38 -18.89 4.98 -24.66
N ASN A 39 -19.16 4.34 -25.81
CA ASN A 39 -19.50 2.90 -25.93
C ASN A 39 -18.47 2.08 -26.73
N ASN A 40 -17.29 2.64 -27.04
CA ASN A 40 -16.28 1.94 -27.85
C ASN A 40 -15.63 0.74 -27.16
N TYR A 41 -15.61 0.77 -25.84
CA TYR A 41 -15.05 -0.28 -25.00
C TYR A 41 -16.17 -1.10 -24.34
N ASP A 42 -16.00 -2.41 -24.37
CA ASP A 42 -16.89 -3.34 -23.66
C ASP A 42 -16.62 -3.21 -22.15
N ARG A 43 -15.36 -2.96 -21.77
CA ARG A 43 -14.94 -2.77 -20.37
C ARG A 43 -13.99 -1.58 -20.21
N ILE A 44 -14.23 -0.76 -19.18
CA ILE A 44 -13.33 0.33 -18.79
C ILE A 44 -12.94 0.12 -17.33
N ILE A 45 -11.65 -0.13 -17.09
CA ILE A 45 -11.14 -0.55 -15.78
C ILE A 45 -10.25 0.54 -15.19
N PHE A 46 -10.67 1.10 -14.07
CA PHE A 46 -9.89 2.01 -13.23
C PHE A 46 -9.14 1.20 -12.17
N ALA A 47 -7.81 1.18 -12.26
CA ALA A 47 -6.95 0.59 -11.24
C ALA A 47 -6.29 1.69 -10.41
N LEU A 48 -6.51 1.66 -9.10
CA LEU A 48 -6.06 2.70 -8.17
C LEU A 48 -5.22 2.09 -7.02
N PRO A 49 -4.31 2.87 -6.42
CA PRO A 49 -3.36 2.33 -5.45
C PRO A 49 -3.97 2.06 -4.06
N THR A 50 -5.01 2.79 -3.68
CA THR A 50 -5.55 2.78 -2.31
C THR A 50 -7.04 2.48 -2.29
N LYS A 51 -7.51 1.80 -1.24
CA LYS A 51 -8.94 1.49 -1.05
C LYS A 51 -9.80 2.76 -0.97
N ALA A 52 -9.25 3.85 -0.40
CA ALA A 52 -9.94 5.13 -0.33
C ALA A 52 -10.17 5.71 -1.73
N ALA A 53 -9.14 5.74 -2.58
CA ALA A 53 -9.26 6.19 -3.97
C ALA A 53 -10.22 5.31 -4.79
N ILE A 54 -10.17 3.97 -4.61
CA ILE A 54 -11.10 3.03 -5.24
C ILE A 54 -12.55 3.37 -4.85
N ARG A 55 -12.83 3.54 -3.56
CA ARG A 55 -14.16 3.89 -3.08
C ARG A 55 -14.63 5.25 -3.60
N GLU A 56 -13.76 6.25 -3.61
CA GLU A 56 -14.08 7.59 -4.09
C GLU A 56 -14.50 7.57 -5.56
N VAL A 57 -13.72 6.90 -6.42
CA VAL A 57 -14.02 6.78 -7.85
C VAL A 57 -15.28 5.94 -8.07
N PHE A 58 -15.43 4.84 -7.34
CA PHE A 58 -16.64 4.00 -7.42
C PHE A 58 -17.91 4.78 -7.07
N ILE A 59 -17.94 5.49 -5.93
CA ILE A 59 -19.11 6.28 -5.50
C ILE A 59 -19.43 7.37 -6.52
N LYS A 60 -18.41 8.05 -7.06
CA LYS A 60 -18.60 9.08 -8.08
C LYS A 60 -19.26 8.52 -9.34
N ILE A 61 -18.86 7.33 -9.79
CA ILE A 61 -19.41 6.71 -10.99
C ILE A 61 -20.79 6.12 -10.71
N SER A 62 -21.00 5.49 -9.55
CA SER A 62 -22.27 4.85 -9.18
C SER A 62 -23.42 5.86 -9.06
N ASN A 63 -23.12 7.13 -8.78
CA ASN A 63 -24.13 8.19 -8.81
C ASN A 63 -24.70 8.46 -10.22
N PHE A 64 -24.05 7.98 -11.28
CA PHE A 64 -24.48 8.19 -12.66
C PHE A 64 -24.86 6.89 -13.40
N THR A 65 -24.43 5.72 -12.93
CA THR A 65 -24.75 4.43 -13.57
C THR A 65 -24.63 3.24 -12.63
N ASP A 66 -25.51 2.25 -12.77
CA ASP A 66 -25.45 0.95 -12.07
C ASP A 66 -24.52 -0.05 -12.77
N SER A 67 -24.04 0.28 -13.97
CA SER A 67 -23.09 -0.54 -14.75
C SER A 67 -21.65 -0.35 -14.30
N VAL A 68 -21.45 -0.11 -13.00
CA VAL A 68 -20.16 -0.04 -12.34
C VAL A 68 -20.02 -1.14 -11.28
N GLY A 69 -18.87 -1.80 -11.25
CA GLY A 69 -18.49 -2.78 -10.23
C GLY A 69 -17.24 -2.33 -9.47
N ARG A 70 -17.14 -2.75 -8.20
CA ARG A 70 -15.96 -2.52 -7.36
C ARG A 70 -15.35 -3.86 -6.98
N ASP A 71 -14.08 -4.09 -7.30
CA ASP A 71 -13.35 -5.27 -6.80
C ASP A 71 -12.09 -4.82 -6.03
N ASP A 72 -12.22 -4.77 -4.71
CA ASP A 72 -11.11 -4.57 -3.78
C ASP A 72 -11.25 -5.52 -2.58
N SER A 73 -10.23 -5.58 -1.72
CA SER A 73 -10.25 -6.47 -0.56
C SER A 73 -11.42 -6.25 0.41
N ASP A 74 -12.04 -5.08 0.39
CA ASP A 74 -13.17 -4.75 1.26
C ASP A 74 -14.48 -5.16 0.61
N ALA A 75 -14.63 -4.95 -0.70
CA ALA A 75 -15.77 -5.45 -1.48
C ALA A 75 -15.93 -6.97 -1.36
N ARG A 76 -14.81 -7.72 -1.38
CA ARG A 76 -14.82 -9.19 -1.28
C ARG A 76 -15.26 -9.73 0.09
N LEU A 77 -15.46 -8.88 1.09
CA LEU A 77 -15.97 -9.29 2.41
C LEU A 77 -17.48 -9.22 2.51
N ASP A 78 -18.14 -8.56 1.54
CA ASP A 78 -19.59 -8.47 1.48
C ASP A 78 -20.15 -9.86 1.13
N ASP A 79 -21.16 -10.34 1.86
CA ASP A 79 -21.65 -11.72 1.73
C ASP A 79 -22.23 -12.05 0.34
N ASN A 80 -22.65 -11.02 -0.40
CA ASN A 80 -23.21 -11.12 -1.76
C ASN A 80 -22.19 -10.74 -2.85
N PHE A 81 -20.89 -10.64 -2.53
CA PHE A 81 -19.90 -10.27 -3.53
C PHE A 81 -19.59 -11.43 -4.49
N ASP A 82 -19.87 -11.23 -5.78
CA ASP A 82 -19.46 -12.14 -6.84
C ASP A 82 -18.45 -11.46 -7.79
N PRO A 83 -17.17 -11.90 -7.81
CA PRO A 83 -16.20 -11.39 -8.76
C PRO A 83 -16.61 -11.64 -10.22
N GLU A 84 -17.30 -12.75 -10.52
CA GLU A 84 -17.68 -13.05 -11.90
C GLU A 84 -18.77 -12.09 -12.39
N GLU A 85 -19.73 -11.73 -11.56
CA GLU A 85 -20.68 -10.67 -11.86
C GLU A 85 -19.97 -9.34 -12.16
N VAL A 86 -19.00 -8.95 -11.33
CA VAL A 86 -18.25 -7.69 -11.50
C VAL A 86 -17.48 -7.68 -12.81
N TRP A 87 -16.65 -8.70 -13.06
CA TRP A 87 -15.74 -8.71 -14.21
C TRP A 87 -16.46 -9.03 -15.53
N SER A 88 -17.49 -9.87 -15.49
CA SER A 88 -18.16 -10.36 -16.69
C SER A 88 -19.44 -9.60 -17.05
N LYS A 89 -20.06 -8.82 -16.16
CA LYS A 89 -21.29 -8.05 -16.49
C LYS A 89 -21.15 -6.53 -16.43
N LYS A 90 -20.30 -5.97 -15.58
CA LYS A 90 -20.21 -4.51 -15.40
C LYS A 90 -19.38 -3.88 -16.52
N LYS A 91 -19.85 -2.76 -17.08
CA LYS A 91 -19.10 -2.02 -18.11
C LYS A 91 -17.90 -1.29 -17.53
N ILE A 92 -18.07 -0.68 -16.35
CA ILE A 92 -17.01 0.05 -15.66
C ILE A 92 -16.59 -0.75 -14.41
N ILE A 93 -15.30 -0.91 -14.20
CA ILE A 93 -14.75 -1.64 -13.05
C ILE A 93 -13.77 -0.73 -12.32
N VAL A 94 -13.92 -0.60 -11.01
CA VAL A 94 -12.99 0.15 -10.15
C VAL A 94 -12.31 -0.83 -9.20
N THR A 95 -10.99 -0.90 -9.23
CA THR A 95 -10.24 -2.00 -8.61
C THR A 95 -8.84 -1.58 -8.16
N SER A 96 -8.14 -2.48 -7.46
CA SER A 96 -6.72 -2.30 -7.11
C SER A 96 -5.80 -2.90 -8.17
N TYR A 97 -4.51 -2.52 -8.19
CA TYR A 97 -3.54 -3.12 -9.11
C TYR A 97 -3.44 -4.65 -8.96
N GLU A 98 -3.46 -5.15 -7.72
CA GLU A 98 -3.37 -6.58 -7.43
C GLU A 98 -4.55 -7.35 -8.05
N ARG A 99 -5.76 -6.80 -7.94
CA ARG A 99 -6.98 -7.40 -8.46
C ARG A 99 -7.06 -7.31 -9.98
N LEU A 100 -6.65 -6.19 -10.56
CA LEU A 100 -6.48 -6.08 -12.02
C LEU A 100 -5.49 -7.13 -12.54
N LEU A 101 -4.30 -7.23 -11.93
CA LEU A 101 -3.29 -8.21 -12.33
C LEU A 101 -3.83 -9.65 -12.23
N SER A 102 -4.48 -9.99 -11.11
CA SER A 102 -5.12 -11.30 -10.91
C SER A 102 -6.13 -11.61 -12.03
N SER A 103 -6.95 -10.65 -12.44
CA SER A 103 -7.90 -10.81 -13.54
C SER A 103 -7.22 -10.90 -14.91
N LEU A 104 -6.16 -10.11 -15.18
CA LEU A 104 -5.37 -10.22 -16.41
C LEU A 104 -4.72 -11.60 -16.57
N ILE A 105 -4.40 -12.27 -15.45
CA ILE A 105 -3.85 -13.62 -15.43
C ILE A 105 -4.94 -14.65 -15.71
N THR A 106 -6.04 -14.58 -14.96
CA THR A 106 -7.06 -15.65 -14.86
C THR A 106 -8.21 -15.53 -15.86
N ARG A 107 -8.53 -14.32 -16.34
CA ARG A 107 -9.70 -13.99 -17.17
C ARG A 107 -9.33 -13.15 -18.40
N GLN A 108 -8.32 -13.57 -19.16
CA GLN A 108 -7.77 -12.77 -20.28
C GLN A 108 -8.83 -12.32 -21.30
N GLU A 109 -9.80 -13.17 -21.64
CA GLU A 109 -10.83 -12.88 -22.65
C GLU A 109 -11.71 -11.66 -22.30
N VAL A 110 -11.89 -11.35 -21.01
CA VAL A 110 -12.65 -10.17 -20.54
C VAL A 110 -12.02 -8.85 -21.01
N PHE A 111 -10.74 -8.87 -21.34
CA PHE A 111 -9.97 -7.68 -21.72
C PHE A 111 -9.97 -7.39 -23.23
N ASN A 112 -10.63 -8.20 -24.06
CA ASN A 112 -10.85 -7.80 -25.44
C ASN A 112 -11.78 -6.58 -25.48
N ARG A 113 -11.50 -5.61 -26.38
CA ARG A 113 -12.21 -4.32 -26.45
C ARG A 113 -12.26 -3.59 -25.10
N SER A 114 -11.16 -3.57 -24.34
CA SER A 114 -11.10 -2.93 -23.02
C SER A 114 -10.13 -1.75 -22.93
N LEU A 115 -10.40 -0.84 -21.98
CA LEU A 115 -9.55 0.30 -21.64
C LEU A 115 -9.04 0.15 -20.19
N LEU A 116 -7.72 0.09 -20.02
CA LEU A 116 -7.06 0.08 -18.72
C LEU A 116 -6.66 1.50 -18.32
N ILE A 117 -7.09 1.97 -17.16
CA ILE A 117 -6.74 3.28 -16.60
C ILE A 117 -5.96 3.04 -15.33
N ILE A 118 -4.65 3.25 -15.39
CA ILE A 118 -3.75 3.10 -14.24
C ILE A 118 -3.55 4.49 -13.64
N ASP A 119 -4.20 4.74 -12.50
CA ASP A 119 -4.00 6.00 -11.77
C ASP A 119 -2.66 5.96 -11.03
N GLU A 120 -2.13 7.11 -10.61
CA GLU A 120 -0.87 7.23 -9.87
C GLU A 120 0.29 6.35 -10.38
N ALA A 121 0.47 6.31 -11.70
CA ALA A 121 1.44 5.42 -12.35
C ALA A 121 2.91 5.73 -12.01
N HIS A 122 3.19 6.88 -11.36
CA HIS A 122 4.50 7.15 -10.73
C HIS A 122 4.91 6.11 -9.68
N LEU A 123 3.97 5.31 -9.17
CA LEU A 123 4.26 4.21 -8.24
C LEU A 123 5.17 3.13 -8.86
N LEU A 124 5.43 3.21 -10.16
CA LEU A 124 6.54 2.52 -10.83
C LEU A 124 7.91 2.81 -10.20
N LEU A 125 8.10 3.93 -9.48
CA LEU A 125 9.35 4.22 -8.75
C LEU A 125 9.48 3.50 -7.41
N TYR A 126 8.37 3.01 -6.84
CA TYR A 126 8.34 2.55 -5.46
C TYR A 126 8.52 1.03 -5.38
N ASN A 127 9.49 0.60 -4.57
CA ASN A 127 9.71 -0.81 -4.26
C ASN A 127 8.41 -1.44 -3.72
N GLY A 128 8.03 -2.60 -4.26
CA GLY A 128 6.77 -3.30 -3.95
C GLY A 128 5.71 -3.14 -5.05
N ARG A 129 5.22 -1.92 -5.29
CA ARG A 129 4.18 -1.67 -6.32
C ARG A 129 4.75 -1.63 -7.74
N ASN A 130 6.02 -1.29 -7.90
CA ASN A 130 6.74 -1.33 -9.17
C ASN A 130 6.53 -2.68 -9.89
N CYS A 131 6.70 -3.82 -9.20
CA CYS A 131 6.57 -5.14 -9.81
C CYS A 131 5.19 -5.37 -10.42
N ILE A 132 4.13 -5.01 -9.68
CA ILE A 132 2.74 -5.24 -10.10
C ILE A 132 2.42 -4.39 -11.33
N ILE A 133 2.77 -3.11 -11.33
CA ILE A 133 2.48 -2.22 -12.45
C ILE A 133 3.28 -2.66 -13.68
N GLN A 134 4.58 -2.95 -13.54
CA GLN A 134 5.40 -3.43 -14.67
C GLN A 134 4.84 -4.71 -15.28
N GLU A 135 4.34 -5.63 -14.47
CA GLU A 135 3.73 -6.86 -14.97
C GLU A 135 2.37 -6.61 -15.64
N ILE A 136 1.54 -5.70 -15.12
CA ILE A 136 0.32 -5.25 -15.80
C ILE A 136 0.67 -4.72 -17.20
N LEU A 137 1.72 -3.90 -17.33
CA LEU A 137 2.17 -3.38 -18.62
C LEU A 137 2.64 -4.51 -19.56
N ALA A 138 3.36 -5.50 -19.02
CA ALA A 138 3.79 -6.67 -19.79
C ALA A 138 2.61 -7.50 -20.30
N TYR A 139 1.59 -7.73 -19.47
CA TYR A 139 0.34 -8.40 -19.88
C TYR A 139 -0.44 -7.57 -20.90
N TYR A 140 -0.53 -6.25 -20.73
CA TYR A 140 -1.15 -5.35 -21.70
C TYR A 140 -0.50 -5.49 -23.09
N LYS A 141 0.83 -5.39 -23.17
CA LYS A 141 1.59 -5.59 -24.42
C LYS A 141 1.36 -6.99 -24.99
N PHE A 142 1.45 -8.03 -24.16
CA PHE A 142 1.17 -9.41 -24.60
C PHE A 142 -0.23 -9.54 -25.23
N LEU A 143 -1.27 -9.05 -24.55
CA LEU A 143 -2.65 -9.15 -25.05
C LEU A 143 -2.85 -8.33 -26.34
N ARG A 144 -2.24 -7.15 -26.43
CA ARG A 144 -2.32 -6.28 -27.61
C ARG A 144 -1.65 -6.89 -28.84
N TYR A 145 -0.43 -7.41 -28.72
CA TYR A 145 0.36 -7.83 -29.88
C TYR A 145 0.25 -9.34 -30.18
N GLU A 146 0.26 -10.20 -29.17
CA GLU A 146 0.21 -11.67 -29.37
C GLU A 146 -1.22 -12.16 -29.54
N ARG A 147 -2.14 -11.69 -28.71
CA ARG A 147 -3.57 -12.05 -28.80
C ARG A 147 -4.35 -11.17 -29.76
N LYS A 148 -3.76 -10.08 -30.25
CA LYS A 148 -4.41 -9.09 -31.13
C LYS A 148 -5.71 -8.52 -30.52
N PHE A 149 -5.78 -8.45 -29.20
CA PHE A 149 -6.93 -7.86 -28.54
C PHE A 149 -6.95 -6.35 -28.79
N LYS A 150 -8.15 -5.82 -28.96
CA LYS A 150 -8.37 -4.38 -28.97
C LYS A 150 -8.33 -3.88 -27.52
N ILE A 151 -7.14 -3.82 -26.93
CA ILE A 151 -6.93 -3.32 -25.57
C ILE A 151 -6.15 -2.01 -25.63
N ASN A 152 -6.59 -1.02 -24.84
CA ASN A 152 -5.90 0.26 -24.72
C ASN A 152 -5.51 0.54 -23.27
N ILE A 153 -4.56 1.46 -23.07
CA ILE A 153 -4.08 1.85 -21.75
C ILE A 153 -3.90 3.36 -21.63
N VAL A 154 -4.24 3.89 -20.45
CA VAL A 154 -4.01 5.28 -20.04
C VAL A 154 -3.27 5.26 -18.71
N LEU A 155 -2.09 5.90 -18.67
CA LEU A 155 -1.37 6.16 -17.42
C LEU A 155 -1.68 7.57 -16.95
N LEU A 156 -2.19 7.71 -15.73
CA LEU A 156 -2.40 9.00 -15.08
C LEU A 156 -1.35 9.21 -14.01
N SER A 157 -0.73 10.39 -13.97
CA SER A 157 0.11 10.75 -12.84
C SER A 157 0.31 12.26 -12.68
N ALA A 158 0.61 12.71 -11.46
CA ALA A 158 1.05 14.08 -11.20
C ALA A 158 2.51 14.31 -11.59
N THR A 159 3.34 13.30 -11.38
CA THR A 159 4.76 13.25 -11.71
C THR A 159 5.02 11.95 -12.45
N MET A 160 5.92 11.88 -13.42
CA MET A 160 6.20 10.60 -14.08
C MET A 160 7.70 10.51 -14.31
N PRO A 161 8.35 9.41 -13.90
CA PRO A 161 9.73 9.17 -14.28
C PRO A 161 9.83 8.79 -15.75
N GLU A 162 11.00 9.00 -16.35
CA GLU A 162 11.36 8.43 -17.66
C GLU A 162 10.25 8.55 -18.73
N VAL A 163 9.64 9.73 -18.84
CA VAL A 163 8.48 9.96 -19.72
C VAL A 163 8.78 9.50 -21.14
N ASP A 164 9.96 9.82 -21.66
CA ASP A 164 10.39 9.48 -23.00
C ASP A 164 10.48 7.96 -23.20
N ASN A 165 11.16 7.24 -22.29
CA ASN A 165 11.32 5.80 -22.40
C ASN A 165 9.98 5.07 -22.23
N LEU A 166 9.15 5.46 -21.25
CA LEU A 166 7.84 4.84 -21.02
C LEU A 166 6.88 5.10 -22.18
N SER A 167 6.88 6.32 -22.73
CA SER A 167 6.01 6.66 -23.86
C SER A 167 6.42 5.93 -25.12
N LEU A 168 7.72 5.80 -25.38
CA LEU A 168 8.24 4.98 -26.47
C LEU A 168 7.86 3.51 -26.28
N TYR A 169 8.08 2.96 -25.08
CA TYR A 169 7.72 1.59 -24.78
C TYR A 169 6.22 1.32 -24.98
N LEU A 170 5.34 2.20 -24.53
CA LEU A 170 3.89 2.04 -24.70
C LEU A 170 3.36 2.44 -26.08
N GLU A 171 4.19 3.08 -26.92
CA GLU A 171 3.76 3.83 -28.10
C GLU A 171 2.66 4.85 -27.75
N ALA A 172 2.83 5.51 -26.61
CA ALA A 172 1.82 6.39 -26.02
C ALA A 172 1.99 7.85 -26.43
N LYS A 173 0.87 8.53 -26.67
CA LYS A 173 0.83 9.98 -26.82
C LYS A 173 0.89 10.62 -25.44
N VAL A 174 1.86 11.50 -25.23
CA VAL A 174 2.05 12.22 -23.96
C VAL A 174 1.20 13.50 -23.97
N ILE A 175 0.34 13.63 -22.97
CA ILE A 175 -0.41 14.85 -22.67
C ILE A 175 0.17 15.40 -21.37
N GLN A 176 1.04 16.39 -21.49
CA GLN A 176 1.67 17.05 -20.35
C GLN A 176 1.08 18.44 -20.13
N MET A 177 0.72 18.72 -18.89
CA MET A 177 0.31 20.05 -18.44
C MET A 177 1.23 20.50 -17.32
N ASP A 178 1.97 21.59 -17.52
CA ASP A 178 2.85 22.13 -16.49
C ASP A 178 2.17 23.19 -15.62
N LYS A 179 1.14 23.86 -16.15
CA LYS A 179 0.42 24.91 -15.42
C LYS A 179 -0.55 24.31 -14.41
N ARG A 180 -0.46 24.80 -13.18
CA ARG A 180 -1.40 24.50 -12.11
C ARG A 180 -2.56 25.50 -12.14
N PRO A 181 -3.78 25.09 -11.73
CA PRO A 181 -4.87 26.06 -11.52
C PRO A 181 -4.54 27.14 -10.48
N ILE A 182 -3.62 26.85 -9.54
CA ILE A 182 -3.17 27.75 -8.48
C ILE A 182 -1.65 27.70 -8.38
N GLU A 183 -1.02 28.87 -8.30
CA GLU A 183 0.42 29.01 -8.05
C GLU A 183 0.78 28.62 -6.61
N ILE A 184 1.96 28.01 -6.46
CA ILE A 184 2.48 27.60 -5.15
C ILE A 184 3.76 28.36 -4.87
N GLU A 185 3.74 29.12 -3.80
CA GLU A 185 4.94 29.70 -3.22
C GLU A 185 5.68 28.63 -2.41
N ILE A 186 6.92 28.34 -2.77
CA ILE A 186 7.76 27.36 -2.07
C ILE A 186 8.77 28.12 -1.22
N LYS A 187 8.73 27.92 0.11
CA LYS A 187 9.70 28.49 1.05
C LYS A 187 10.51 27.38 1.71
N ARG A 188 11.84 27.45 1.54
CA ARG A 188 12.79 26.55 2.19
C ARG A 188 13.25 27.20 3.49
N VAL A 189 12.99 26.53 4.60
CA VAL A 189 13.28 27.03 5.95
C VAL A 189 14.46 26.25 6.51
N LYS A 190 15.61 26.92 6.63
CA LYS A 190 16.82 26.34 7.23
C LYS A 190 16.67 26.27 8.75
N LEU A 191 16.83 25.09 9.32
CA LEU A 191 16.66 24.84 10.76
C LEU A 191 17.59 25.67 11.66
N GLU A 192 18.79 25.98 11.19
CA GLU A 192 19.81 26.72 11.95
C GLU A 192 19.32 28.08 12.45
N ASN A 193 18.35 28.68 11.75
CA ASN A 193 17.77 29.99 12.05
C ASN A 193 16.74 29.95 13.20
N TYR A 194 16.28 28.76 13.60
CA TYR A 194 15.20 28.57 14.59
C TYR A 194 15.59 27.73 15.79
N ASN A 195 16.83 27.20 15.81
CA ASN A 195 17.40 26.43 16.92
C ASN A 195 18.13 27.31 17.96
N LYS A 196 18.18 28.64 17.80
CA LYS A 196 18.89 29.53 18.74
C LYS A 196 17.94 30.22 19.74
N LYS A 197 18.11 29.82 21.01
CA LYS A 197 17.77 30.49 22.29
C LYS A 197 16.35 30.34 22.89
N ARG A 198 16.39 29.85 24.14
CA ARG A 198 15.49 29.96 25.31
C ARG A 198 14.33 28.97 25.45
N VAL A 199 14.54 27.94 26.27
CA VAL A 199 13.55 27.51 27.28
C VAL A 199 14.31 27.19 28.59
N LYS A 200 13.94 27.82 29.71
CA LYS A 200 14.40 27.44 31.06
C LYS A 200 13.48 26.32 31.56
N GLN A 201 13.85 25.05 31.41
CA GLN A 201 13.27 23.91 32.13
C GLN A 201 14.19 22.68 32.02
N ASN A 202 14.16 21.79 33.03
CA ASN A 202 15.10 20.71 33.34
C ASN A 202 15.93 20.10 32.17
N ASN A 203 17.25 20.04 32.36
CA ASN A 203 18.28 19.71 31.37
C ASN A 203 18.17 18.33 30.66
N LEU A 204 17.42 17.37 31.19
CA LEU A 204 17.36 16.01 30.62
C LEU A 204 16.36 15.91 29.46
N ASP A 205 15.21 16.58 29.57
CA ASP A 205 14.19 16.61 28.53
C ASP A 205 14.68 17.46 27.34
N GLU A 206 15.35 18.59 27.59
CA GLU A 206 15.88 19.47 26.55
C GLU A 206 16.86 18.76 25.60
N PHE A 207 17.73 17.87 26.13
CA PHE A 207 18.66 17.08 25.33
C PHE A 207 17.94 16.01 24.47
N LEU A 208 16.92 15.36 25.02
CA LEU A 208 16.11 14.37 24.29
C LEU A 208 15.22 15.02 23.22
N PHE A 209 14.63 16.18 23.49
CA PHE A 209 13.86 16.96 22.53
C PHE A 209 14.74 17.57 21.43
N SER A 210 15.96 18.02 21.76
CA SER A 210 16.92 18.58 20.81
C SER A 210 17.71 17.54 20.00
N SER A 211 17.56 16.24 20.30
CA SER A 211 18.14 15.14 19.53
C SER A 211 17.12 14.43 18.62
N ASN A 212 15.82 14.54 18.92
CA ASN A 212 14.77 13.97 18.07
C ASN A 212 14.56 14.82 16.79
N TYR A 213 14.88 14.22 15.65
CA TYR A 213 14.77 14.83 14.32
C TYR A 213 13.40 15.47 14.03
N TYR A 214 12.30 14.77 14.32
CA TYR A 214 10.95 15.24 14.01
C TYR A 214 10.51 16.39 14.93
N LEU A 215 10.82 16.27 16.23
CA LEU A 215 10.42 17.27 17.21
C LEU A 215 11.18 18.59 17.02
N ARG A 216 12.48 18.56 16.72
CA ARG A 216 13.25 19.78 16.39
C ARG A 216 12.63 20.56 15.23
N LYS A 217 12.24 19.85 14.17
CA LYS A 217 11.56 20.47 13.01
C LYS A 217 10.20 21.04 13.35
N THR A 218 9.47 20.36 14.23
CA THR A 218 8.18 20.84 14.74
C THR A 218 8.35 22.10 15.58
N ILE A 219 9.34 22.16 16.47
CA ILE A 219 9.69 23.35 17.25
C ILE A 219 10.09 24.50 16.32
N ALA A 220 10.88 24.23 15.28
CA ALA A 220 11.23 25.23 14.29
C ALA A 220 9.99 25.79 13.58
N PHE A 221 9.02 24.95 13.22
CA PHE A 221 7.76 25.40 12.65
C PHE A 221 6.93 26.22 13.64
N ILE A 222 6.85 25.81 14.91
CA ILE A 222 6.18 26.59 15.97
C ILE A 222 6.84 27.96 16.12
N ASN A 223 8.18 28.02 16.14
CA ASN A 223 8.92 29.27 16.21
C ASN A 223 8.72 30.14 14.97
N TYR A 224 8.64 29.54 13.78
CA TYR A 224 8.33 30.21 12.53
C TYR A 224 6.96 30.91 12.60
N VAL A 225 5.94 30.24 13.14
CA VAL A 225 4.61 30.81 13.39
C VAL A 225 4.65 31.89 14.47
N LYS A 226 5.27 31.63 15.63
CA LYS A 226 5.32 32.58 16.77
C LYS A 226 6.12 33.86 16.46
N LYS A 227 7.10 33.80 15.56
CA LYS A 227 7.83 34.97 15.04
C LYS A 227 7.01 35.79 14.03
N GLY A 228 5.85 35.31 13.59
CA GLY A 228 5.01 35.98 12.60
C GLY A 228 5.48 35.81 11.16
N GLU A 229 6.39 34.87 10.88
CA GLU A 229 6.87 34.62 9.50
C GLU A 229 5.83 33.91 8.63
N ILE A 230 4.86 33.27 9.28
CA ILE A 230 3.57 32.89 8.70
C ILE A 230 2.48 33.08 9.74
N ASN A 231 1.35 33.65 9.31
CA ASN A 231 0.16 33.74 10.14
C ASN A 231 -0.82 32.60 9.77
N LEU A 232 -1.21 31.81 10.76
CA LEU A 232 -2.14 30.70 10.55
C LEU A 232 -3.53 31.20 10.09
N SER A 233 -3.95 32.43 10.44
CA SER A 233 -5.25 32.97 10.01
C SER A 233 -5.35 33.14 8.49
N ASP A 234 -4.22 33.36 7.81
CA ASP A 234 -4.19 33.65 6.37
C ASP A 234 -4.52 32.42 5.51
N TYR A 235 -4.45 31.23 6.11
CA TYR A 235 -4.64 29.95 5.44
C TYR A 235 -5.70 29.14 6.18
N LYS A 236 -6.75 28.71 5.50
CA LYS A 236 -7.86 27.99 6.16
C LYS A 236 -7.40 26.67 6.77
N GLN A 237 -6.51 25.93 6.11
CA GLN A 237 -6.02 24.64 6.61
C GLN A 237 -4.57 24.35 6.20
N PHE A 238 -3.86 23.67 7.09
CA PHE A 238 -2.50 23.19 6.91
C PHE A 238 -2.45 21.66 6.88
N LEU A 239 -1.68 21.11 5.94
CA LEU A 239 -1.24 19.72 5.95
C LEU A 239 0.22 19.66 6.37
N VAL A 240 0.51 19.08 7.52
CA VAL A 240 1.86 18.85 8.03
C VAL A 240 2.27 17.42 7.69
N TYR A 241 3.30 17.24 6.88
CA TYR A 241 3.82 15.95 6.51
C TYR A 241 4.92 15.47 7.46
N THR A 242 4.75 14.24 7.92
CA THR A 242 5.79 13.40 8.54
C THR A 242 5.75 12.00 7.93
N ASN A 243 6.59 11.05 8.35
CA ASN A 243 6.66 9.72 7.72
C ASN A 243 6.59 8.54 8.70
N THR A 244 6.39 8.77 10.00
CA THR A 244 6.10 7.70 10.97
C THR A 244 4.80 7.97 11.72
N ARG A 245 4.10 6.89 12.13
CA ARG A 245 2.82 6.97 12.85
C ARG A 245 2.98 7.71 14.18
N ARG A 246 3.93 7.24 15.01
CA ARG A 246 4.29 7.86 16.29
C ARG A 246 4.62 9.34 16.16
N SER A 247 5.43 9.73 15.17
CA SER A 247 5.74 11.14 14.96
C SER A 247 4.50 11.96 14.56
N ALA A 248 3.54 11.39 13.84
CA ALA A 248 2.34 12.15 13.46
C ALA A 248 1.48 12.49 14.68
N GLU A 249 1.35 11.54 15.61
CA GLU A 249 0.67 11.73 16.90
C GLU A 249 1.40 12.78 17.76
N GLU A 250 2.70 12.58 18.02
CA GLU A 250 3.51 13.47 18.86
C GLU A 250 3.55 14.92 18.31
N ILE A 251 3.68 15.08 16.99
CA ILE A 251 3.68 16.40 16.34
C ILE A 251 2.29 17.05 16.46
N ALA A 252 1.21 16.29 16.26
CA ALA A 252 -0.15 16.84 16.35
C ALA A 252 -0.46 17.35 17.76
N GLU A 253 -0.13 16.59 18.79
CA GLU A 253 -0.30 17.00 20.19
C GLU A 253 0.51 18.26 20.51
N LEU A 254 1.78 18.29 20.08
CA LEU A 254 2.66 19.44 20.33
C LEU A 254 2.14 20.70 19.62
N LEU A 255 1.72 20.60 18.36
CA LEU A 255 1.16 21.72 17.60
C LEU A 255 -0.15 22.22 18.22
N GLN A 256 -1.02 21.31 18.66
CA GLN A 256 -2.26 21.68 19.34
C GLN A 256 -1.99 22.46 20.64
N LYS A 257 -1.05 21.97 21.45
CA LYS A 257 -0.65 22.61 22.71
C LYS A 257 -0.03 23.99 22.50
N GLU A 258 0.94 24.08 21.58
CA GLU A 258 1.78 25.28 21.43
C GLU A 258 1.16 26.37 20.55
N LEU A 259 0.32 25.99 19.59
CA LEU A 259 -0.34 26.93 18.66
C LEU A 259 -1.81 27.17 19.01
N ARG A 260 -2.40 26.37 19.92
CA ARG A 260 -3.79 26.50 20.39
C ARG A 260 -4.82 26.46 19.26
N VAL A 261 -4.59 25.61 18.26
CA VAL A 261 -5.49 25.40 17.12
C VAL A 261 -5.94 23.95 17.04
N ASN A 262 -7.15 23.71 16.53
CA ASN A 262 -7.68 22.36 16.38
C ASN A 262 -6.81 21.57 15.39
N THR A 263 -6.22 20.49 15.89
CA THR A 263 -5.24 19.68 15.17
C THR A 263 -5.68 18.22 15.18
N ALA A 264 -5.45 17.51 14.07
CA ALA A 264 -5.62 16.07 13.97
C ALA A 264 -4.36 15.42 13.42
N TYR A 265 -4.24 14.10 13.60
CA TYR A 265 -3.25 13.28 12.91
C TYR A 265 -3.92 12.25 12.01
N HIS A 266 -3.24 11.82 10.95
CA HIS A 266 -3.73 10.85 9.99
C HIS A 266 -2.64 9.85 9.55
N HIS A 267 -2.86 8.57 9.84
CA HIS A 267 -2.00 7.48 9.38
C HIS A 267 -2.73 6.16 9.29
N ALA A 268 -2.10 5.15 8.66
CA ALA A 268 -2.67 3.82 8.43
C ALA A 268 -3.13 3.10 9.71
N GLY A 269 -2.52 3.40 10.86
CA GLY A 269 -2.89 2.83 12.16
C GLY A 269 -4.24 3.30 12.72
N LEU A 270 -4.85 4.36 12.17
CA LEU A 270 -6.16 4.83 12.62
C LEU A 270 -7.29 3.93 12.07
N PRO A 271 -8.37 3.72 12.85
CA PRO A 271 -9.60 3.10 12.37
C PRO A 271 -10.07 3.72 11.05
N ILE A 272 -10.67 2.91 10.17
CA ILE A 272 -11.08 3.35 8.82
C ILE A 272 -12.11 4.48 8.92
N GLU A 273 -13.01 4.40 9.89
CA GLU A 273 -14.09 5.33 10.18
C GLU A 273 -13.50 6.67 10.64
N ARG A 274 -12.51 6.62 11.54
CA ARG A 274 -11.82 7.83 12.01
C ARG A 274 -11.04 8.51 10.90
N ARG A 275 -10.36 7.72 10.05
CA ARG A 275 -9.73 8.25 8.83
C ARG A 275 -10.78 8.93 7.97
N LYS A 276 -11.84 8.21 7.55
CA LYS A 276 -12.93 8.77 6.75
C LYS A 276 -13.50 10.06 7.33
N GLN A 277 -13.73 10.13 8.64
CA GLN A 277 -14.20 11.32 9.31
C GLN A 277 -13.23 12.49 9.13
N ILE A 278 -11.95 12.30 9.44
CA ILE A 278 -10.92 13.33 9.24
C ILE A 278 -10.84 13.75 7.77
N GLU A 279 -10.91 12.80 6.84
CA GLU A 279 -10.90 13.03 5.39
C GLU A 279 -12.14 13.81 4.90
N ASP A 280 -13.32 13.50 5.45
CA ASP A 280 -14.58 14.18 5.18
C ASP A 280 -14.57 15.59 5.77
N ASP A 281 -14.09 15.78 7.00
CA ASP A 281 -13.95 17.08 7.65
C ASP A 281 -12.96 17.97 6.90
N MET A 282 -11.87 17.36 6.41
CA MET A 282 -10.89 18.02 5.54
C MET A 282 -11.53 18.47 4.21
N ARG A 283 -12.40 17.65 3.61
CA ARG A 283 -13.10 17.96 2.34
C ARG A 283 -14.22 18.98 2.51
N LYS A 284 -15.10 18.79 3.49
CA LYS A 284 -16.31 19.59 3.69
C LYS A 284 -15.98 21.02 4.08
N GLY A 285 -14.85 21.23 4.79
CA GLY A 285 -14.36 22.57 5.15
C GLY A 285 -15.35 23.41 5.97
N LYS A 286 -16.44 22.81 6.45
CA LYS A 286 -17.52 23.42 7.23
C LYS A 286 -17.64 22.63 8.52
N GLY A 287 -17.39 23.24 9.66
CA GLY A 287 -17.96 22.77 10.91
C GLY A 287 -19.48 22.87 10.83
N GLU A 288 -20.20 22.03 11.57
CA GLU A 288 -21.64 22.26 11.79
C GLU A 288 -21.79 23.70 12.32
N ASN A 289 -22.40 24.56 11.50
CA ASN A 289 -22.64 25.99 11.73
C ASN A 289 -21.45 26.98 11.61
N THR A 290 -20.33 26.65 10.95
CA THR A 290 -19.24 27.63 10.71
C THR A 290 -18.65 27.61 9.27
N THR A 291 -18.10 28.75 8.83
CA THR A 291 -17.37 28.90 7.55
C THR A 291 -15.91 28.43 7.61
N GLU A 292 -15.45 27.96 8.76
CA GLU A 292 -14.09 27.48 9.00
C GLU A 292 -14.00 25.95 8.99
N PRO A 293 -12.90 25.37 8.49
CA PRO A 293 -12.69 23.94 8.57
C PRO A 293 -12.54 23.51 10.02
N PHE A 294 -13.09 22.34 10.37
CA PHE A 294 -13.03 21.81 11.73
C PHE A 294 -11.58 21.67 12.21
N TYR A 295 -10.71 21.06 11.40
CA TYR A 295 -9.28 20.96 11.68
C TYR A 295 -8.49 22.04 10.94
N LYS A 296 -7.76 22.85 11.73
CA LYS A 296 -6.83 23.86 11.21
C LYS A 296 -5.54 23.21 10.71
N ILE A 297 -5.04 22.22 11.43
CA ILE A 297 -3.81 21.48 11.11
C ILE A 297 -4.13 19.99 11.06
N ILE A 298 -3.67 19.30 10.02
CA ILE A 298 -3.70 17.85 9.94
C ILE A 298 -2.26 17.36 9.75
N VAL A 299 -1.77 16.54 10.67
CA VAL A 299 -0.44 15.92 10.60
C VAL A 299 -0.57 14.53 9.98
N ALA A 300 0.03 14.29 8.82
CA ALA A 300 -0.17 13.04 8.10
C ALA A 300 1.13 12.36 7.65
N THR A 301 1.05 11.04 7.55
CA THR A 301 2.06 10.20 6.90
C THR A 301 1.79 10.06 5.39
N ASP A 302 2.61 9.27 4.68
CA ASP A 302 2.44 8.93 3.26
C ASP A 302 1.02 8.45 2.89
N THR A 303 0.26 7.96 3.87
CA THR A 303 -1.12 7.55 3.64
C THR A 303 -1.98 8.68 3.06
N LEU A 304 -1.84 9.92 3.53
CA LEU A 304 -2.65 11.01 3.03
C LEU A 304 -2.04 11.66 1.79
N SER A 305 -0.74 11.46 1.53
CA SER A 305 -0.11 11.87 0.28
C SER A 305 -0.56 11.02 -0.92
N LEU A 306 -0.94 9.76 -0.69
CA LEU A 306 -1.40 8.81 -1.71
C LEU A 306 -2.92 8.54 -1.74
N SER A 307 -3.66 8.78 -0.65
CA SER A 307 -5.02 8.22 -0.52
C SER A 307 -6.17 9.15 -0.86
N ILE A 308 -5.95 10.45 -1.09
CA ILE A 308 -7.08 11.39 -1.23
C ILE A 308 -6.73 12.54 -2.16
N ASN A 309 -7.64 12.90 -3.06
CA ASN A 309 -7.54 14.08 -3.94
C ASN A 309 -7.79 15.43 -3.23
N THR A 310 -7.63 15.52 -1.91
CA THR A 310 -7.87 16.77 -1.17
C THR A 310 -6.62 17.66 -1.16
N THR A 311 -6.75 18.83 -1.79
CA THR A 311 -5.80 19.95 -1.68
C THR A 311 -6.08 20.77 -0.40
N VAL A 312 -5.04 21.38 0.18
CA VAL A 312 -5.11 22.31 1.33
C VAL A 312 -4.53 23.66 0.95
N ASP A 313 -4.69 24.70 1.75
CA ASP A 313 -4.09 26.01 1.43
C ASP A 313 -2.57 25.98 1.60
N ALA A 314 -2.12 25.36 2.69
CA ALA A 314 -0.71 25.35 3.08
C ALA A 314 -0.23 23.94 3.39
N VAL A 315 0.99 23.63 2.97
CA VAL A 315 1.67 22.36 3.28
C VAL A 315 2.96 22.66 4.04
N VAL A 316 3.27 21.84 5.04
CA VAL A 316 4.49 21.92 5.84
C VAL A 316 5.19 20.56 5.80
N ILE A 317 6.43 20.50 5.32
CA ILE A 317 7.20 19.26 5.24
C ILE A 317 8.21 19.24 6.39
N LEU A 318 7.96 18.36 7.37
CA LEU A 318 8.82 18.18 8.54
C LEU A 318 9.66 16.89 8.47
N ALA A 319 9.39 15.98 7.53
CA ALA A 319 10.19 14.77 7.34
C ALA A 319 10.74 14.68 5.92
N LEU A 320 12.06 14.62 5.79
CA LEU A 320 12.80 14.42 4.54
C LEU A 320 13.70 13.17 4.62
N LYS A 321 13.78 12.53 5.80
CA LYS A 321 14.57 11.32 6.09
C LYS A 321 13.67 10.21 6.62
N ARG A 322 13.85 8.99 6.12
CA ARG A 322 13.25 7.76 6.66
C ARG A 322 14.30 7.05 7.51
N PHE A 323 13.92 6.72 8.75
CA PHE A 323 14.76 5.99 9.69
C PHE A 323 14.23 4.57 9.82
N ASN A 324 14.61 3.68 8.89
CA ASN A 324 14.20 2.27 8.93
C ASN A 324 15.25 1.39 8.25
N PRO A 325 15.73 0.33 8.92
CA PRO A 325 17.07 0.19 9.56
C PRO A 325 18.26 0.96 8.96
N ILE A 326 18.19 1.44 7.72
CA ILE A 326 19.19 2.32 7.09
C ILE A 326 18.56 3.72 6.94
N LYS A 327 19.31 4.74 7.34
CA LYS A 327 18.90 6.14 7.16
C LYS A 327 18.87 6.45 5.65
N THR A 328 17.68 6.68 5.12
CA THR A 328 17.45 7.01 3.71
C THR A 328 16.69 8.32 3.60
N TYR A 329 16.73 8.96 2.43
CA TYR A 329 15.91 10.15 2.18
C TYR A 329 14.52 9.75 1.70
N VAL A 330 13.54 10.63 1.92
CA VAL A 330 12.23 10.53 1.27
C VAL A 330 12.43 10.74 -0.23
N GLU A 331 11.80 9.92 -1.06
CA GLU A 331 11.94 10.00 -2.52
C GLU A 331 11.52 11.38 -3.05
N PRO A 332 12.27 11.99 -3.99
CA PRO A 332 11.95 13.29 -4.58
C PRO A 332 10.52 13.39 -5.14
N SER A 333 10.02 12.30 -5.71
CA SER A 333 8.64 12.20 -6.22
C SER A 333 7.60 12.39 -5.11
N THR A 334 7.84 11.82 -3.93
CA THR A 334 6.96 11.97 -2.76
C THR A 334 6.92 13.43 -2.30
N ILE A 335 8.09 14.08 -2.22
CA ILE A 335 8.21 15.49 -1.82
C ILE A 335 7.43 16.37 -2.81
N ALA A 336 7.64 16.17 -4.11
CA ALA A 336 6.94 16.92 -5.15
C ALA A 336 5.41 16.72 -5.10
N GLN A 337 4.93 15.52 -4.75
CA GLN A 337 3.49 15.25 -4.56
C GLN A 337 2.92 15.94 -3.33
N ILE A 338 3.68 16.01 -2.24
CA ILE A 338 3.26 16.70 -1.01
C ILE A 338 3.17 18.21 -1.27
N ILE A 339 4.19 18.81 -1.89
CA ILE A 339 4.13 20.20 -2.40
C ILE A 339 2.93 20.35 -3.35
N GLY A 340 2.68 19.31 -4.15
CA GLY A 340 1.50 19.03 -4.96
C GLY A 340 0.14 19.27 -4.30
N ARG A 341 0.04 19.36 -2.98
CA ARG A 341 -1.24 19.50 -2.29
C ARG A 341 -1.57 20.92 -1.85
N ALA A 342 -0.61 21.84 -1.93
CA ALA A 342 -0.84 23.24 -1.56
C ALA A 342 -1.64 23.98 -2.63
N GLY A 343 -2.55 24.86 -2.19
CA GLY A 343 -3.48 25.63 -3.01
C GLY A 343 -4.77 24.86 -3.31
N ARG A 344 -5.92 25.35 -2.81
CA ARG A 344 -7.25 24.76 -3.05
C ARG A 344 -7.97 25.44 -4.23
N PRO A 345 -8.15 24.75 -5.38
CA PRO A 345 -8.85 25.31 -6.55
C PRO A 345 -10.21 25.89 -6.16
N GLY A 346 -10.44 27.16 -6.51
CA GLY A 346 -11.70 27.87 -6.21
C GLY A 346 -11.83 28.43 -4.79
N TYR A 347 -10.85 28.20 -3.90
CA TYR A 347 -10.86 28.73 -2.52
C TYR A 347 -9.63 29.57 -2.20
N SER A 348 -8.42 29.07 -2.50
CA SER A 348 -7.16 29.77 -2.19
C SER A 348 -6.74 30.68 -3.36
N LYS A 349 -6.23 31.88 -3.07
CA LYS A 349 -5.59 32.75 -4.08
C LYS A 349 -4.20 32.25 -4.48
N ARG A 350 -3.45 31.69 -3.51
CA ARG A 350 -2.17 31.01 -3.70
C ARG A 350 -2.05 29.82 -2.75
N GLY A 351 -1.26 28.82 -3.12
CA GLY A 351 -0.79 27.78 -2.19
C GLY A 351 0.55 28.16 -1.59
N ILE A 352 0.87 27.66 -0.39
CA ILE A 352 2.22 27.76 0.19
C ILE A 352 2.75 26.39 0.60
N ALA A 353 4.01 26.11 0.30
CA ALA A 353 4.72 24.93 0.77
C ALA A 353 5.95 25.36 1.58
N LEU A 354 5.93 25.08 2.88
CA LEU A 354 7.06 25.29 3.79
C LEU A 354 7.87 24.00 3.92
N ILE A 355 9.15 24.04 3.59
CA ILE A 355 10.03 22.86 3.64
C ILE A 355 11.10 23.12 4.70
N PHE A 356 10.99 22.43 5.84
CA PHE A 356 11.98 22.54 6.92
C PHE A 356 13.10 21.55 6.65
N GLU A 357 14.28 22.05 6.28
CA GLU A 357 15.43 21.26 5.85
C GLU A 357 16.68 21.46 6.72
N GLU A 358 17.43 20.37 6.92
CA GLU A 358 18.81 20.34 7.38
C GLU A 358 19.78 20.44 6.19
N ASN A 359 21.04 20.80 6.43
CA ASN A 359 22.03 21.00 5.37
C ASN A 359 22.23 19.75 4.48
N ASP A 360 22.16 18.55 5.04
CA ASP A 360 22.31 17.29 4.29
C ASP A 360 21.05 16.92 3.48
N GLU A 361 19.92 17.60 3.69
CA GLU A 361 18.65 17.34 2.98
C GLU A 361 18.45 18.23 1.75
N HIS A 362 19.23 19.29 1.60
CA HIS A 362 19.09 20.27 0.52
C HIS A 362 19.04 19.60 -0.87
N LYS A 363 19.92 18.61 -1.09
CA LYS A 363 20.02 17.88 -2.36
C LYS A 363 18.77 17.09 -2.71
N VAL A 364 18.06 16.50 -1.74
CA VAL A 364 16.85 15.73 -2.04
C VAL A 364 15.67 16.65 -2.37
N VAL A 365 15.63 17.83 -1.75
CA VAL A 365 14.65 18.88 -2.07
C VAL A 365 14.92 19.45 -3.46
N ASP A 366 16.18 19.72 -3.83
CA ASP A 366 16.53 20.19 -5.18
C ASP A 366 16.05 19.22 -6.26
N LYS A 367 16.33 17.92 -6.07
CA LYS A 367 15.83 16.87 -6.96
C LYS A 367 14.31 16.91 -7.11
N ALA A 368 13.59 17.11 -6.01
CA ALA A 368 12.12 17.17 -6.04
C ALA A 368 11.61 18.37 -6.83
N LEU A 369 12.22 19.55 -6.64
CA LEU A 369 11.85 20.80 -7.30
C LEU A 369 12.22 20.80 -8.79
N ASN A 370 13.36 20.20 -9.15
CA ASN A 370 13.82 20.05 -10.52
C ASN A 370 13.15 18.89 -11.27
N LYS A 371 12.20 18.19 -10.62
CA LYS A 371 11.52 17.00 -11.16
C LYS A 371 12.47 15.84 -11.51
N GLU A 372 13.60 15.73 -10.80
CA GLU A 372 14.58 14.64 -10.93
C GLU A 372 14.16 13.43 -10.08
N PHE A 373 13.16 12.68 -10.55
CA PHE A 373 12.54 11.60 -9.77
C PHE A 373 13.27 10.26 -9.81
N GLY A 374 14.36 10.16 -10.59
CA GLY A 374 15.14 8.93 -10.75
C GLY A 374 14.57 8.00 -11.82
N THR A 375 15.13 6.79 -11.86
CA THR A 375 14.85 5.79 -12.89
C THR A 375 13.99 4.64 -12.34
N ILE A 376 13.17 4.06 -13.22
CA ILE A 376 12.37 2.87 -12.90
C ILE A 376 13.33 1.70 -12.83
N LYS A 377 13.53 1.17 -11.62
CA LYS A 377 14.38 -0.01 -11.41
C LYS A 377 13.73 -1.26 -12.00
N GLU A 378 14.57 -2.25 -12.29
CA GLU A 378 14.10 -3.60 -12.57
C GLU A 378 13.17 -4.10 -11.45
N PRO A 379 12.18 -4.97 -11.75
CA PRO A 379 11.29 -5.55 -10.76
C PRO A 379 12.07 -6.23 -9.63
N SER A 380 11.69 -5.98 -8.37
CA SER A 380 12.32 -6.61 -7.21
C SER A 380 11.98 -8.10 -7.05
N ASP A 381 10.94 -8.60 -7.71
CA ASP A 381 10.51 -10.00 -7.66
C ASP A 381 10.27 -10.61 -9.05
N TYR A 382 11.37 -10.98 -9.71
CA TYR A 382 11.35 -11.72 -10.97
C TYR A 382 10.76 -13.12 -10.82
N ALA A 383 11.03 -13.80 -9.70
CA ALA A 383 10.61 -15.19 -9.49
C ALA A 383 9.10 -15.31 -9.59
N GLN A 384 8.38 -14.41 -8.95
CA GLN A 384 6.93 -14.43 -8.96
C GLN A 384 6.35 -14.08 -10.35
N THR A 385 6.92 -13.11 -11.07
CA THR A 385 6.48 -12.79 -12.45
C THR A 385 6.72 -13.97 -13.39
N VAL A 386 7.94 -14.52 -13.40
CA VAL A 386 8.34 -15.64 -14.27
C VAL A 386 7.47 -16.86 -14.00
N LEU A 387 7.20 -17.17 -12.73
CA LEU A 387 6.34 -18.28 -12.35
C LEU A 387 4.92 -18.12 -12.94
N ARG A 388 4.32 -16.93 -12.86
CA ARG A 388 2.99 -16.67 -13.43
C ARG A 388 2.95 -16.71 -14.95
N TRP A 389 4.03 -16.30 -15.61
CA TRP A 389 4.16 -16.44 -17.05
C TRP A 389 4.19 -17.91 -17.48
N ILE A 390 4.92 -18.75 -16.75
CA ILE A 390 4.93 -20.20 -16.96
C ILE A 390 3.55 -20.80 -16.66
N TYR A 391 2.92 -20.41 -15.54
CA TYR A 391 1.57 -20.84 -15.16
C TYR A 391 0.54 -20.57 -16.26
N THR A 392 0.61 -19.38 -16.87
CA THR A 392 -0.27 -18.99 -17.99
C THR A 392 0.20 -19.51 -19.36
N LYS A 393 1.13 -20.48 -19.36
CA LYS A 393 1.67 -21.16 -20.55
C LYS A 393 2.23 -20.21 -21.60
N LYS A 394 2.77 -19.06 -21.18
CA LYS A 394 3.38 -18.06 -22.07
C LYS A 394 4.84 -18.40 -22.33
N ASN A 395 5.34 -18.02 -23.52
CA ASN A 395 6.77 -18.08 -23.78
C ASN A 395 7.47 -17.00 -22.93
N LEU A 396 8.54 -17.37 -22.21
CA LEU A 396 9.33 -16.45 -21.39
C LEU A 396 10.11 -15.43 -22.21
N ASP A 397 10.43 -15.73 -23.47
CA ASP A 397 11.05 -14.77 -24.39
C ASP A 397 10.14 -13.56 -24.66
N LEU A 398 8.82 -13.75 -24.48
CA LEU A 398 7.86 -12.67 -24.61
C LEU A 398 7.87 -11.76 -23.36
N LEU A 399 8.34 -12.23 -22.20
CA LEU A 399 8.49 -11.39 -21.01
C LEU A 399 9.68 -10.45 -21.16
N SER A 400 10.79 -10.90 -21.73
CA SER A 400 11.91 -10.01 -22.07
C SER A 400 11.55 -9.05 -23.21
N LYS A 401 10.72 -9.48 -24.16
CA LYS A 401 10.25 -8.63 -25.26
C LYS A 401 9.25 -7.56 -24.81
N TYR A 402 8.28 -7.93 -23.97
CA TYR A 402 7.16 -7.07 -23.60
C TYR A 402 7.26 -6.46 -22.22
N GLY A 403 8.17 -6.91 -21.36
CA GLY A 403 8.44 -6.29 -20.08
C GLY A 403 9.26 -5.01 -20.26
N TYR A 404 8.90 -3.94 -19.55
CA TYR A 404 9.61 -2.65 -19.67
C TYR A 404 11.09 -2.74 -19.24
N ASN A 405 11.35 -3.27 -18.04
CA ASN A 405 12.71 -3.44 -17.49
C ASN A 405 12.99 -4.88 -17.03
N TYR A 406 12.64 -5.86 -17.87
CA TYR A 406 12.91 -7.27 -17.62
C TYR A 406 14.14 -7.75 -18.39
N SER A 407 15.23 -8.05 -17.68
CA SER A 407 16.44 -8.57 -18.30
C SER A 407 16.44 -10.10 -18.40
N LEU A 408 16.96 -10.63 -19.52
CA LEU A 408 17.08 -12.08 -19.77
C LEU A 408 17.91 -12.79 -18.69
N GLY A 409 18.99 -12.16 -18.21
CA GLY A 409 19.82 -12.72 -17.14
C GLY A 409 19.02 -12.97 -15.86
N LYS A 410 18.24 -11.99 -15.41
CA LYS A 410 17.40 -12.12 -14.21
C LYS A 410 16.22 -13.07 -14.38
N ILE A 411 15.67 -13.17 -15.59
CA ILE A 411 14.69 -14.21 -15.92
C ILE A 411 15.31 -15.60 -15.75
N ASN A 412 16.53 -15.83 -16.23
CA ASN A 412 17.23 -17.10 -16.07
C ASN A 412 17.58 -17.41 -14.60
N ASP A 413 18.00 -16.41 -13.82
CA ASP A 413 18.19 -16.54 -12.37
C ASP A 413 16.89 -16.96 -11.67
N ALA A 414 15.76 -16.35 -12.05
CA ALA A 414 14.44 -16.67 -11.53
C ALA A 414 14.01 -18.10 -11.89
N ILE A 415 14.22 -18.54 -13.13
CA ILE A 415 13.96 -19.94 -13.56
C ILE A 415 14.78 -20.90 -12.70
N THR A 416 16.08 -20.63 -12.51
CA THR A 416 16.97 -21.48 -11.71
C THR A 416 16.47 -21.57 -10.27
N TYR A 417 16.09 -20.44 -9.68
CA TYR A 417 15.49 -20.40 -8.36
C TYR A 417 14.20 -21.23 -8.26
N LEU A 418 13.26 -21.04 -9.20
CA LEU A 418 11.97 -21.74 -9.23
C LEU A 418 12.13 -23.26 -9.38
N LYS A 419 13.13 -23.72 -10.15
CA LYS A 419 13.49 -25.14 -10.24
C LYS A 419 14.02 -25.67 -8.90
N ASN A 420 14.88 -24.91 -8.23
CA ASN A 420 15.47 -25.31 -6.94
C ASN A 420 14.44 -25.43 -5.80
N ILE A 421 13.33 -24.70 -5.89
CA ILE A 421 12.21 -24.83 -4.96
C ILE A 421 11.12 -25.79 -5.45
N ASN A 422 11.34 -26.47 -6.57
CA ASN A 422 10.39 -27.39 -7.19
C ASN A 422 9.03 -26.76 -7.52
N ALA A 423 9.02 -25.44 -7.83
CA ALA A 423 7.82 -24.73 -8.28
C ALA A 423 7.57 -24.92 -9.78
N ILE A 424 8.63 -25.19 -10.55
CA ILE A 424 8.55 -25.49 -11.98
C ILE A 424 9.40 -26.70 -12.33
N ASN A 425 9.01 -27.40 -13.39
CA ASN A 425 9.81 -28.42 -14.03
C ASN A 425 9.98 -28.09 -15.53
N LYS A 426 10.81 -28.86 -16.23
CA LYS A 426 10.98 -28.74 -17.68
C LYS A 426 10.54 -30.05 -18.32
N LYS A 427 9.54 -30.01 -19.20
CA LYS A 427 9.04 -31.15 -19.98
C LYS A 427 9.03 -30.77 -21.46
N ASN A 428 9.57 -31.64 -22.31
CA ASN A 428 9.61 -31.45 -23.77
C ASN A 428 10.15 -30.07 -24.19
N GLY A 429 11.20 -29.59 -23.52
CA GLY A 429 11.82 -28.29 -23.79
C GLY A 429 11.07 -27.08 -23.22
N LYS A 430 9.85 -27.23 -22.71
CA LYS A 430 9.04 -26.15 -22.12
C LYS A 430 9.00 -26.23 -20.60
N TYR A 431 8.89 -25.09 -19.95
CA TYR A 431 8.67 -25.03 -18.51
C TYR A 431 7.19 -25.22 -18.20
N GLU A 432 6.88 -26.03 -17.18
CA GLU A 432 5.54 -26.20 -16.63
C GLU A 432 5.58 -25.96 -15.12
N VAL A 433 4.48 -25.45 -14.56
CA VAL A 433 4.34 -25.35 -13.11
C VAL A 433 4.12 -26.72 -12.50
N THR A 434 4.66 -26.94 -11.31
CA THR A 434 4.26 -28.05 -10.44
C THR A 434 3.01 -27.66 -9.65
N GLN A 435 2.40 -28.59 -8.91
CA GLN A 435 1.32 -28.27 -7.96
C GLN A 435 1.71 -27.17 -6.97
N LEU A 436 2.98 -27.18 -6.50
CA LEU A 436 3.49 -26.15 -5.61
C LEU A 436 3.56 -24.78 -6.32
N GLY A 437 4.07 -24.77 -7.56
CA GLY A 437 4.12 -23.55 -8.38
C GLY A 437 2.75 -22.99 -8.72
N GLU A 438 1.74 -23.86 -8.90
CA GLU A 438 0.36 -23.46 -9.16
C GLU A 438 -0.23 -22.68 -7.98
N ILE A 439 -0.03 -23.19 -6.75
CA ILE A 439 -0.45 -22.49 -5.51
C ILE A 439 0.24 -21.13 -5.41
N PHE A 440 1.56 -21.08 -5.61
CA PHE A 440 2.32 -19.83 -5.52
C PHE A 440 1.92 -18.80 -6.60
N SER A 441 1.56 -19.28 -7.79
CA SER A 441 1.11 -18.44 -8.90
C SER A 441 -0.24 -17.78 -8.58
N TYR A 442 -1.19 -18.57 -8.09
CA TYR A 442 -2.55 -18.13 -7.79
C TYR A 442 -2.60 -17.17 -6.59
N GLU A 443 -1.90 -17.51 -5.50
CA GLU A 443 -1.90 -16.74 -4.25
C GLU A 443 -0.94 -15.53 -4.26
N LEU A 444 -0.23 -15.30 -5.37
CA LEU A 444 0.73 -14.22 -5.54
C LEU A 444 1.87 -14.22 -4.48
N VAL A 445 2.36 -15.42 -4.13
CA VAL A 445 3.37 -15.63 -3.07
C VAL A 445 4.72 -15.02 -3.49
N PRO A 446 5.22 -13.96 -2.84
CA PRO A 446 6.51 -13.37 -3.22
C PRO A 446 7.67 -14.32 -2.92
N LYS A 447 8.83 -14.07 -3.54
CA LYS A 447 10.05 -14.90 -3.38
C LYS A 447 10.40 -15.23 -1.92
N ILE A 448 10.26 -14.27 -1.00
CA ILE A 448 10.49 -14.48 0.44
C ILE A 448 9.49 -15.49 1.00
N GLY A 449 8.21 -15.36 0.65
CA GLY A 449 7.16 -16.30 1.03
C GLY A 449 7.39 -17.70 0.48
N MET A 450 7.83 -17.83 -0.78
CA MET A 450 8.13 -19.14 -1.38
C MET A 450 9.20 -19.91 -0.60
N ASN A 451 10.27 -19.21 -0.17
CA ASN A 451 11.32 -19.80 0.66
C ASN A 451 10.78 -20.28 2.01
N LEU A 452 9.97 -19.46 2.66
CA LEU A 452 9.38 -19.79 3.95
C LEU A 452 8.42 -20.97 3.87
N LEU A 453 7.57 -21.02 2.84
CA LEU A 453 6.65 -22.16 2.65
C LEU A 453 7.41 -23.46 2.36
N LYS A 454 8.52 -23.41 1.63
CA LYS A 454 9.40 -24.57 1.45
C LYS A 454 9.96 -25.08 2.78
N LEU A 455 10.32 -24.19 3.70
CA LEU A 455 10.75 -24.55 5.05
C LEU A 455 9.61 -25.17 5.85
N ILE A 456 8.40 -24.58 5.78
CA ILE A 456 7.21 -25.12 6.44
C ILE A 456 6.90 -26.53 5.95
N ILE A 457 6.89 -26.78 4.63
CA ILE A 457 6.67 -28.11 4.04
C ILE A 457 7.68 -29.14 4.57
N LYS A 458 8.96 -28.77 4.64
CA LYS A 458 10.01 -29.65 5.18
C LYS A 458 9.81 -29.92 6.67
N PHE A 459 9.49 -28.88 7.44
CA PHE A 459 9.33 -28.96 8.90
C PHE A 459 8.06 -29.72 9.31
N ASP A 460 6.98 -29.61 8.53
CA ASP A 460 5.68 -30.22 8.81
C ASP A 460 5.77 -31.71 9.14
N THR A 461 6.58 -32.44 8.37
CA THR A 461 6.86 -33.87 8.59
C THR A 461 7.42 -34.19 9.98
N THR A 462 8.21 -33.28 10.56
CA THR A 462 8.88 -33.48 11.86
C THR A 462 7.97 -33.19 13.05
N VAL A 463 6.89 -32.44 12.83
CA VAL A 463 5.92 -32.04 13.87
C VAL A 463 4.53 -32.62 13.61
N LYS A 464 4.42 -33.68 12.81
CA LYS A 464 3.14 -34.28 12.41
C LYS A 464 2.27 -34.72 13.59
N ASN A 465 2.89 -35.08 14.72
CA ASN A 465 2.22 -35.52 15.94
C ASN A 465 1.78 -34.35 16.85
N GLU A 466 2.22 -33.13 16.57
CA GLU A 466 1.78 -31.94 17.31
C GLU A 466 0.37 -31.54 16.90
N ASN A 467 -0.31 -30.79 17.76
CA ASN A 467 -1.68 -30.33 17.56
C ASN A 467 -1.86 -29.59 16.21
N PRO A 468 -2.81 -29.99 15.34
CA PRO A 468 -3.03 -29.36 14.03
C PRO A 468 -3.41 -27.88 14.09
N LEU A 469 -4.17 -27.45 15.11
CA LEU A 469 -4.56 -26.05 15.28
C LEU A 469 -3.33 -25.21 15.64
N SER A 470 -2.51 -25.68 16.59
CA SER A 470 -1.26 -25.00 16.96
C SER A 470 -0.30 -24.87 15.77
N ARG A 471 -0.16 -25.91 14.96
CA ARG A 471 0.64 -25.88 13.73
C ARG A 471 0.07 -24.89 12.70
N SER A 472 -1.25 -24.87 12.52
CA SER A 472 -1.91 -23.95 11.58
C SER A 472 -1.74 -22.49 11.99
N ILE A 473 -1.88 -22.19 13.29
CA ILE A 473 -1.60 -20.86 13.85
C ILE A 473 -0.13 -20.51 13.59
N LEU A 474 0.81 -21.40 13.94
CA LEU A 474 2.24 -21.16 13.74
C LEU A 474 2.58 -20.82 12.29
N TYR A 475 2.13 -21.63 11.33
CA TYR A 475 2.45 -21.42 9.91
C TYR A 475 1.81 -20.15 9.36
N THR A 476 0.56 -19.90 9.70
CA THR A 476 -0.19 -18.70 9.31
C THR A 476 0.49 -17.43 9.79
N PHE A 477 0.83 -17.37 11.09
CA PHE A 477 1.47 -16.21 11.68
C PHE A 477 2.92 -16.05 11.20
N SER A 478 3.69 -17.13 11.13
CA SER A 478 5.06 -17.08 10.60
C SER A 478 5.09 -16.51 9.19
N TYR A 479 4.18 -16.95 8.31
CA TYR A 479 4.08 -16.43 6.96
C TYR A 479 3.72 -14.93 6.94
N SER A 480 2.61 -14.56 7.58
CA SER A 480 2.13 -13.18 7.66
C SER A 480 3.22 -12.21 8.11
N PHE A 481 3.91 -12.50 9.21
CA PHE A 481 4.84 -11.58 9.84
C PHE A 481 6.16 -11.42 9.06
N ILE A 482 6.62 -12.49 8.43
CA ILE A 482 7.88 -12.49 7.68
C ILE A 482 7.69 -11.86 6.30
N VAL A 483 6.57 -12.16 5.65
CA VAL A 483 6.32 -11.74 4.26
C VAL A 483 5.78 -10.31 4.21
N ASP A 484 4.85 -9.95 5.10
CA ASP A 484 4.22 -8.62 5.08
C ASP A 484 4.95 -7.59 5.93
N GLU A 485 6.12 -7.94 6.49
CA GLU A 485 7.01 -7.06 7.28
C GLU A 485 6.33 -6.35 8.47
N GLU A 486 5.19 -6.84 8.95
CA GLU A 486 4.40 -6.26 10.06
C GLU A 486 5.17 -6.28 11.41
N GLY A 487 6.35 -6.90 11.46
CA GLY A 487 7.21 -7.02 12.64
C GLY A 487 8.26 -5.92 12.88
N LYS A 488 8.31 -4.85 12.08
CA LYS A 488 9.42 -3.86 12.17
C LYS A 488 9.45 -2.95 13.42
N ASN A 489 8.55 -3.11 14.40
CA ASN A 489 8.53 -2.29 15.62
C ASN A 489 9.00 -3.09 16.85
N ARG A 490 10.04 -2.62 17.53
CA ARG A 490 10.56 -3.23 18.78
C ARG A 490 9.66 -2.83 19.96
N TYR A 491 9.17 -3.82 20.70
CA TYR A 491 8.46 -3.63 21.98
C TYR A 491 9.01 -4.62 23.02
N THR A 492 8.97 -4.25 24.31
CA THR A 492 9.42 -5.05 25.45
C THR A 492 8.37 -6.10 25.87
N LEU A 493 8.83 -7.31 26.17
CA LEU A 493 8.04 -8.54 26.44
C LEU A 493 7.65 -8.68 27.93
N ASP A 494 6.53 -9.34 28.23
CA ASP A 494 6.13 -9.82 29.56
C ASP A 494 6.39 -11.34 29.72
N GLU A 495 7.19 -11.74 30.70
CA GLU A 495 7.71 -13.11 30.84
C GLU A 495 6.66 -14.18 31.24
N ASN A 496 5.41 -13.80 31.48
CA ASN A 496 4.37 -14.69 32.03
C ASN A 496 3.40 -15.32 31.00
N SER A 497 3.57 -15.09 29.70
CA SER A 497 2.64 -15.65 28.70
C SER A 497 2.81 -17.16 28.49
N ILE A 498 1.71 -17.91 28.61
CA ILE A 498 1.64 -19.35 28.30
C ILE A 498 2.00 -19.62 26.82
N PHE A 499 1.65 -18.67 25.95
CA PHE A 499 1.94 -18.70 24.52
C PHE A 499 3.46 -18.52 24.24
N LEU A 500 4.14 -17.65 25.01
CA LEU A 500 5.60 -17.47 25.00
C LEU A 500 6.35 -18.76 25.36
N LYS A 501 5.87 -19.52 26.37
CA LYS A 501 6.45 -20.81 26.74
C LYS A 501 6.35 -21.86 25.62
N TYR A 502 5.20 -21.93 24.95
CA TYR A 502 4.96 -22.87 23.85
C TYR A 502 5.86 -22.60 22.64
N ILE A 503 6.02 -21.32 22.25
CA ILE A 503 6.83 -20.93 21.09
C ILE A 503 8.32 -20.84 21.41
N GLY A 504 8.70 -20.54 22.66
CA GLY A 504 10.06 -20.74 23.16
C GLY A 504 10.54 -22.18 22.98
N GLY A 505 9.66 -23.16 23.21
CA GLY A 505 9.92 -24.58 22.90
C GLY A 505 10.15 -24.85 21.40
N LEU A 506 9.50 -24.09 20.51
CA LEU A 506 9.68 -24.17 19.06
C LEU A 506 10.97 -23.50 18.57
N LYS A 507 11.43 -22.42 19.22
CA LYS A 507 12.74 -21.79 18.94
C LYS A 507 13.88 -22.80 19.07
N GLY A 508 13.79 -23.71 20.06
CA GLY A 508 14.72 -24.83 20.21
C GLY A 508 14.65 -25.84 19.05
N LYS A 509 13.46 -26.16 18.53
CA LYS A 509 13.25 -27.14 17.45
C LYS A 509 13.62 -26.60 16.06
N LEU A 510 13.44 -25.30 15.80
CA LEU A 510 13.76 -24.64 14.52
C LEU A 510 15.22 -24.15 14.41
N GLY A 511 16.00 -24.19 15.50
CA GLY A 511 17.36 -23.67 15.57
C GLY A 511 18.33 -24.19 14.52
N ASN A 512 18.12 -25.42 14.00
CA ASN A 512 18.96 -26.01 12.95
C ASN A 512 18.58 -25.55 11.52
N TYR A 513 17.38 -24.98 11.33
CA TYR A 513 16.87 -24.53 10.02
C TYR A 513 16.95 -23.01 9.82
N SER A 514 17.19 -22.25 10.89
CA SER A 514 17.37 -20.80 10.85
C SER A 514 18.70 -20.34 10.25
N GLN A 515 19.62 -21.27 9.92
CA GLN A 515 21.00 -20.96 9.52
C GLN A 515 21.34 -21.12 8.03
N GLN A 516 20.42 -21.51 7.15
CA GLN A 516 20.75 -21.63 5.71
C GLN A 516 20.44 -20.33 4.93
N ARG A 517 21.51 -19.52 4.74
CA ARG A 517 21.71 -18.20 4.08
C ARG A 517 20.75 -17.89 2.89
N ILE A 518 20.26 -16.65 2.69
CA ILE A 518 20.98 -15.37 2.51
C ILE A 518 20.30 -14.20 3.26
N GLY A 519 21.08 -13.50 4.11
CA GLY A 519 20.95 -12.04 4.33
C GLY A 519 20.04 -11.51 5.43
N ILE A 520 19.06 -12.26 5.94
CA ILE A 520 18.19 -11.78 7.02
C ILE A 520 18.11 -12.83 8.11
N LYS A 521 18.58 -12.48 9.32
CA LYS A 521 18.32 -13.21 10.55
C LYS A 521 16.86 -12.94 10.92
N VAL A 522 15.96 -13.83 10.53
CA VAL A 522 14.56 -13.75 10.95
C VAL A 522 14.46 -14.51 12.25
N GLU A 523 14.54 -13.82 13.38
CA GLU A 523 14.12 -14.39 14.66
C GLU A 523 12.60 -14.16 14.80
N PRO A 524 11.76 -15.22 14.82
CA PRO A 524 10.33 -15.12 15.11
C PRO A 524 9.87 -14.49 16.45
N PRO A 525 10.69 -14.32 17.52
CA PRO A 525 10.21 -13.92 18.84
C PRO A 525 9.53 -12.54 18.88
N ASP A 526 10.24 -11.47 18.56
CA ASP A 526 9.91 -10.17 19.18
C ASP A 526 8.61 -9.53 18.65
N CYS A 527 8.20 -9.89 17.43
CA CYS A 527 7.02 -9.32 16.79
C CYS A 527 5.73 -10.06 17.15
N PHE A 528 5.82 -11.40 17.16
CA PHE A 528 4.68 -12.28 17.37
C PHE A 528 4.17 -12.22 18.82
N TYR A 529 5.09 -12.06 19.77
CA TYR A 529 4.75 -11.94 21.19
C TYR A 529 4.17 -10.57 21.56
N SER A 530 4.59 -9.49 20.88
CA SER A 530 4.14 -8.12 21.18
C SER A 530 2.66 -7.84 20.88
N ILE A 531 2.07 -8.51 19.88
CA ILE A 531 0.66 -8.32 19.49
C ILE A 531 -0.31 -9.06 20.43
N LEU A 532 0.18 -10.06 21.17
CA LEU A 532 -0.63 -10.89 22.05
C LEU A 532 -0.63 -10.40 23.51
N GLU A 533 0.25 -9.46 23.85
CA GLU A 533 0.36 -8.88 25.19
C GLU A 533 -0.45 -7.58 25.37
N TYR A 534 -0.82 -6.88 24.28
CA TYR A 534 -1.56 -5.61 24.35
C TYR A 534 -2.86 -5.59 23.53
N PRO A 535 -4.02 -5.68 24.19
CA PRO A 535 -5.32 -5.70 23.53
C PRO A 535 -5.93 -4.31 23.22
N ASP A 536 -5.36 -3.21 23.73
CA ASP A 536 -5.96 -1.88 23.52
C ASP A 536 -5.50 -1.18 22.23
N ILE A 537 -4.47 -1.70 21.55
CA ILE A 537 -3.95 -1.12 20.30
C ILE A 537 -3.54 -2.24 19.33
N ILE A 538 -4.50 -3.01 18.83
CA ILE A 538 -4.29 -3.75 17.59
C ILE A 538 -4.81 -2.85 16.45
N PRO A 539 -3.99 -2.39 15.49
CA PRO A 539 -4.48 -1.88 14.22
C PRO A 539 -4.83 -3.09 13.34
N THR A 540 -6.12 -3.28 13.15
CA THR A 540 -6.79 -4.58 13.24
C THR A 540 -7.16 -5.24 11.92
N ASP A 541 -7.32 -4.45 10.86
CA ASP A 541 -7.83 -4.98 9.59
C ASP A 541 -6.74 -5.55 8.68
N SER A 542 -5.57 -4.90 8.61
CA SER A 542 -4.47 -5.29 7.71
C SER A 542 -3.83 -6.60 8.15
N LEU A 543 -3.51 -6.70 9.44
CA LEU A 543 -2.94 -7.91 10.03
C LEU A 543 -3.92 -9.09 9.94
N ALA A 544 -5.20 -8.87 10.26
CA ALA A 544 -6.20 -9.92 10.15
C ALA A 544 -6.39 -10.38 8.69
N GLU A 545 -6.27 -9.48 7.71
CA GLU A 545 -6.30 -9.87 6.29
C GLU A 545 -5.05 -10.66 5.89
N SER A 546 -3.88 -10.23 6.35
CA SER A 546 -2.63 -10.94 6.15
C SER A 546 -2.70 -12.36 6.72
N LEU A 547 -3.16 -12.51 7.96
CA LEU A 547 -3.38 -13.80 8.61
C LEU A 547 -4.43 -14.64 7.88
N ARG A 548 -5.54 -14.04 7.43
CA ARG A 548 -6.56 -14.75 6.64
C ARG A 548 -5.97 -15.32 5.35
N LYS A 549 -5.23 -14.52 4.59
CA LYS A 549 -4.54 -14.95 3.35
C LYS A 549 -3.49 -16.00 3.62
N SER A 550 -2.74 -15.85 4.72
CA SER A 550 -1.73 -16.82 5.12
C SER A 550 -2.37 -18.17 5.44
N ALA A 551 -3.50 -18.18 6.17
CA ALA A 551 -4.26 -19.39 6.47
C ALA A 551 -4.83 -20.03 5.20
N GLU A 552 -5.23 -19.23 4.22
CA GLU A 552 -5.67 -19.71 2.90
C GLU A 552 -4.54 -20.44 2.15
N ILE A 553 -3.31 -19.91 2.17
CA ILE A 553 -2.14 -20.58 1.60
C ILE A 553 -1.87 -21.92 2.30
N ILE A 554 -1.91 -21.95 3.64
CA ILE A 554 -1.70 -23.20 4.40
C ILE A 554 -2.81 -24.20 4.10
N PHE A 555 -4.06 -23.75 4.01
CA PHE A 555 -5.18 -24.58 3.58
C PHE A 555 -4.92 -25.20 2.20
N GLN A 556 -4.48 -24.41 1.21
CA GLN A 556 -4.18 -24.93 -0.12
C GLN A 556 -3.02 -25.94 -0.12
N LEU A 557 -1.96 -25.70 0.64
CA LEU A 557 -0.86 -26.67 0.77
C LEU A 557 -1.36 -28.00 1.35
N SER A 558 -2.19 -27.93 2.39
CA SER A 558 -2.76 -29.13 3.03
C SER A 558 -3.76 -29.85 2.13
N LYS A 559 -4.60 -29.10 1.40
CA LYS A 559 -5.55 -29.63 0.41
C LYS A 559 -4.86 -30.37 -0.73
N ASN A 560 -3.70 -29.88 -1.16
CA ASN A 560 -2.89 -30.49 -2.22
C ASN A 560 -1.89 -31.55 -1.70
N GLY A 561 -1.97 -31.95 -0.42
CA GLY A 561 -1.15 -33.01 0.16
C GLY A 561 0.33 -32.64 0.38
N MET A 562 0.68 -31.36 0.33
CA MET A 562 2.05 -30.88 0.56
C MET A 562 2.43 -30.83 2.04
N ILE A 563 1.42 -30.72 2.90
CA ILE A 563 1.52 -30.78 4.37
C ILE A 563 0.35 -31.62 4.90
N ASP A 564 0.40 -31.97 6.18
CA ASP A 564 -0.59 -32.83 6.83
C ASP A 564 -2.04 -32.36 6.59
N ALA A 565 -2.88 -33.30 6.14
CA ALA A 565 -4.28 -33.06 5.78
C ALA A 565 -5.14 -32.59 6.97
N LYS A 566 -4.72 -32.87 8.21
CA LYS A 566 -5.39 -32.38 9.42
C LYS A 566 -5.42 -30.85 9.49
N LEU A 567 -4.51 -30.16 8.81
CA LEU A 567 -4.45 -28.70 8.80
C LEU A 567 -5.55 -28.03 7.96
N GLN A 568 -6.29 -28.77 7.12
CA GLN A 568 -7.36 -28.20 6.30
C GLN A 568 -8.46 -27.58 7.18
N LYS A 569 -8.99 -28.35 8.15
CA LYS A 569 -10.10 -27.91 9.03
C LYS A 569 -9.68 -26.71 9.88
N THR A 570 -8.49 -26.75 10.45
CA THR A 570 -7.95 -25.71 11.33
C THR A 570 -7.55 -24.45 10.57
N SER A 571 -7.00 -24.57 9.36
CA SER A 571 -6.70 -23.40 8.52
C SER A 571 -7.97 -22.72 8.02
N LEU A 572 -8.99 -23.51 7.62
CA LEU A 572 -10.31 -22.97 7.26
C LEU A 572 -10.98 -22.27 8.43
N PHE A 573 -10.85 -22.84 9.63
CA PHE A 573 -11.30 -22.20 10.87
C PHE A 573 -10.62 -20.84 11.07
N LEU A 574 -9.28 -20.78 10.97
CA LEU A 574 -8.54 -19.51 11.08
C LEU A 574 -8.98 -18.48 10.03
N MET A 575 -9.21 -18.90 8.78
CA MET A 575 -9.75 -18.01 7.74
C MET A 575 -11.09 -17.41 8.16
N LYS A 576 -12.02 -18.22 8.69
CA LYS A 576 -13.33 -17.76 9.16
C LYS A 576 -13.19 -16.82 10.35
N VAL A 577 -12.40 -17.18 11.36
CA VAL A 577 -12.17 -16.35 12.55
C VAL A 577 -11.58 -14.99 12.15
N MET A 578 -10.55 -14.97 11.31
CA MET A 578 -9.96 -13.71 10.85
C MET A 578 -10.94 -12.88 10.02
N ARG A 579 -11.81 -13.51 9.22
CA ARG A 579 -12.86 -12.81 8.46
C ARG A 579 -13.89 -12.17 9.39
N GLU A 580 -14.44 -12.93 10.34
CA GLU A 580 -15.44 -12.42 11.29
C GLU A 580 -14.83 -11.37 12.21
N TYR A 581 -13.58 -11.58 12.63
CA TYR A 581 -12.81 -10.57 13.37
C TYR A 581 -12.74 -9.27 12.57
N ARG A 582 -12.37 -9.30 11.28
CA ARG A 582 -12.36 -8.10 10.42
C ARG A 582 -13.73 -7.43 10.31
N LYS A 583 -14.82 -8.21 10.19
CA LYS A 583 -16.18 -7.66 10.16
C LYS A 583 -16.50 -6.92 11.46
N LEU A 584 -16.26 -7.56 12.60
CA LEU A 584 -16.46 -6.97 13.92
C LEU A 584 -15.63 -5.70 14.11
N LEU A 585 -14.35 -5.73 13.77
CA LEU A 585 -13.44 -4.59 13.90
C LEU A 585 -13.90 -3.32 13.16
N ARG A 586 -14.66 -3.50 12.09
CA ARG A 586 -15.23 -2.42 11.28
C ARG A 586 -16.62 -1.97 11.76
N GLN A 587 -17.27 -2.75 12.63
CA GLN A 587 -18.59 -2.45 13.21
C GLN A 587 -18.49 -1.87 14.63
N ILE A 588 -17.41 -2.14 15.36
CA ILE A 588 -17.29 -1.72 16.77
C ILE A 588 -16.99 -0.22 16.89
N GLU A 589 -18.02 0.54 17.28
CA GLU A 589 -17.90 1.96 17.65
C GLU A 589 -17.59 2.15 19.14
N ASN A 590 -17.93 1.18 20.01
CA ASN A 590 -17.89 1.32 21.47
C ASN A 590 -16.73 0.54 22.14
N LYS A 591 -16.03 1.18 23.09
CA LYS A 591 -14.95 0.56 23.90
C LYS A 591 -15.39 -0.72 24.62
N LYS A 592 -16.66 -0.81 25.06
CA LYS A 592 -17.17 -1.96 25.83
C LYS A 592 -17.29 -3.25 25.01
N GLU A 593 -17.65 -3.14 23.74
CA GLU A 593 -17.74 -4.28 22.81
C GLU A 593 -16.35 -4.80 22.40
N LYS A 594 -15.36 -3.90 22.29
CA LYS A 594 -13.95 -4.30 22.09
C LYS A 594 -13.44 -5.20 23.22
N ILE A 595 -13.81 -4.86 24.46
CA ILE A 595 -13.46 -5.65 25.65
C ILE A 595 -14.12 -7.03 25.60
N GLN A 596 -15.40 -7.12 25.22
CA GLN A 596 -16.09 -8.42 25.11
C GLN A 596 -15.48 -9.34 24.04
N ILE A 597 -15.09 -8.79 22.87
CA ILE A 597 -14.44 -9.58 21.81
C ILE A 597 -13.03 -10.00 22.21
N ARG A 598 -12.28 -9.10 22.87
CA ARG A 598 -10.99 -9.43 23.50
C ARG A 598 -11.17 -10.58 24.49
N ASP A 599 -12.15 -10.50 25.37
CA ASP A 599 -12.40 -11.53 26.39
C ASP A 599 -12.85 -12.85 25.74
N PHE A 600 -13.63 -12.81 24.66
CA PHE A 600 -13.98 -13.98 23.87
C PHE A 600 -12.75 -14.62 23.20
N LEU A 601 -11.89 -13.85 22.53
CA LEU A 601 -10.67 -14.37 21.90
C LEU A 601 -9.69 -14.90 22.94
N ASN A 602 -9.51 -14.18 24.05
CA ASN A 602 -8.70 -14.63 25.17
C ASN A 602 -9.23 -15.95 25.72
N HIS A 603 -10.54 -16.05 25.96
CA HIS A 603 -11.18 -17.29 26.41
C HIS A 603 -11.02 -18.43 25.40
N LEU A 604 -11.16 -18.13 24.11
CA LEU A 604 -11.01 -19.09 23.00
C LEU A 604 -9.58 -19.66 22.97
N PHE A 605 -8.57 -18.80 23.07
CA PHE A 605 -7.16 -19.19 22.99
C PHE A 605 -6.54 -19.65 24.32
N SER A 606 -7.15 -19.32 25.48
CA SER A 606 -6.68 -19.73 26.80
C SER A 606 -7.20 -21.09 27.24
N ASN A 607 -8.20 -21.64 26.56
CA ASN A 607 -8.80 -22.91 26.95
C ASN A 607 -8.00 -24.06 26.32
N GLU A 608 -7.21 -24.80 27.11
CA GLU A 608 -6.42 -25.95 26.62
C GLU A 608 -7.31 -27.01 25.93
N LYS A 609 -8.58 -27.15 26.37
CA LYS A 609 -9.56 -28.00 25.68
C LYS A 609 -9.87 -27.50 24.28
N PHE A 610 -9.85 -26.20 23.99
CA PHE A 610 -10.13 -25.69 22.65
C PHE A 610 -9.10 -26.18 21.62
N LEU A 611 -7.84 -26.37 22.03
CA LEU A 611 -6.82 -27.00 21.20
C LEU A 611 -7.15 -28.48 20.94
N GLU A 612 -7.76 -29.17 21.90
CA GLU A 612 -8.17 -30.59 21.80
C GLU A 612 -9.54 -30.80 21.08
N THR A 613 -10.42 -29.80 21.06
CA THR A 613 -11.85 -29.96 20.70
C THR A 613 -12.19 -29.47 19.28
N ILE A 614 -11.35 -29.77 18.28
CA ILE A 614 -11.71 -29.60 16.86
C ILE A 614 -11.59 -30.95 16.12
N GLU A 615 -12.02 -32.04 16.75
CA GLU A 615 -12.63 -33.16 16.00
C GLU A 615 -14.08 -32.81 15.61
#